data_AF-A0A8H7M3L8-F1
#
_entry.id   AF-A0A8H7M3L8-F1
#
_cell.length_a   1.000
_cell.length_b   1.000
_cell.length_c   1.000
_cell.angle_alpha   90.00
_cell.angle_beta   90.00
_cell.angle_gamma   90.00
#
_symmetry.space_group_name_H-M   'P 1'
#
loop_
_entity.id
_entity.type
_entity.pdbx_description
1 polymer ?
#
loop_
_entity_poly.entity_id
_entity_poly.type
_entity_poly.pdbx_seq_one_letter_code
_entity_poly.pdbx_strand_id
1 'polypeptide(L)'
;MNEAPVSPKDIESTKIEYAIDLVVLFCPKLLSFKNVEVVLDINLGGGVIIARRIVPGPSSKMSFVDVPVTEDGVETASFLDASEGLCALFDHFNAAAFGPVQSDLHGNIAKVRTRLNSHPSESATLEKLVANEKKESKQPATEGLMWLLRGLAFTCKALQHCQADQTAELTAGFNKSYPETLKPYHNFVVKGVFAVALKACPYRKDFYTKIGSPPDDQLNAWLGALDAIVTRMDAFYKAGGHGEVYKA
;
A
#
# COMPACT_ATOMS: atom_id res chain seq x y z
N MET A 1 -20.65 -51.82 -18.43
CA MET A 1 -20.12 -50.56 -18.99
C MET A 1 -18.98 -50.17 -18.06
N ASN A 2 -17.74 -50.27 -18.53
CA ASN A 2 -16.57 -49.95 -17.70
C ASN A 2 -16.41 -48.43 -17.70
N GLU A 3 -16.57 -47.81 -16.54
CA GLU A 3 -16.27 -46.40 -16.35
C GLU A 3 -14.78 -46.16 -16.58
N ALA A 4 -14.46 -45.09 -17.30
CA ALA A 4 -13.10 -44.68 -17.55
C ALA A 4 -12.43 -44.25 -16.22
N PRO A 5 -11.12 -44.50 -16.04
CA PRO A 5 -10.42 -44.06 -14.84
C PRO A 5 -10.44 -42.53 -14.75
N VAL A 6 -10.95 -42.02 -13.63
CA VAL A 6 -10.98 -40.60 -13.28
C VAL A 6 -9.55 -40.08 -13.18
N SER A 7 -9.24 -38.94 -13.81
CA SER A 7 -7.88 -38.43 -13.82
C SER A 7 -7.48 -37.86 -12.44
N PRO A 8 -6.18 -37.88 -12.08
CA PRO A 8 -5.71 -37.32 -10.81
C PRO A 8 -6.09 -35.84 -10.58
N LYS A 9 -6.22 -35.04 -11.66
CA LYS A 9 -6.67 -33.65 -11.57
C LYS A 9 -8.14 -33.52 -11.16
N ASP A 10 -8.97 -34.46 -11.60
CA ASP A 10 -10.39 -34.49 -11.27
C ASP A 10 -10.61 -34.94 -9.83
N ILE A 11 -9.72 -35.80 -9.28
CA ILE A 11 -9.72 -36.19 -7.87
C ILE A 11 -9.32 -35.00 -6.97
N GLU A 12 -8.38 -34.17 -7.42
CA GLU A 12 -7.87 -33.01 -6.69
C GLU A 12 -8.89 -31.86 -6.67
N SER A 13 -9.58 -31.58 -7.80
CA SER A 13 -10.67 -30.61 -7.84
C SER A 13 -11.87 -31.06 -6.98
N THR A 14 -12.22 -32.34 -7.03
CA THR A 14 -13.32 -32.90 -6.23
C THR A 14 -13.01 -32.79 -4.72
N LYS A 15 -11.77 -33.03 -4.29
CA LYS A 15 -11.37 -32.87 -2.87
C LYS A 15 -11.43 -31.42 -2.38
N ILE A 16 -11.15 -30.45 -3.26
CA ILE A 16 -11.24 -29.02 -2.95
C ILE A 16 -12.70 -28.59 -2.81
N GLU A 17 -13.60 -29.04 -3.71
CA GLU A 17 -15.04 -28.78 -3.59
C GLU A 17 -15.63 -29.33 -2.29
N TYR A 18 -15.31 -30.58 -1.92
CA TYR A 18 -15.77 -31.17 -0.65
C TYR A 18 -15.20 -30.45 0.60
N ALA A 19 -13.99 -29.90 0.53
CA ALA A 19 -13.39 -29.13 1.62
C ALA A 19 -14.05 -27.75 1.78
N ILE A 20 -14.41 -27.10 0.66
CA ILE A 20 -15.17 -25.84 0.65
C ILE A 20 -16.57 -26.07 1.23
N ASP A 21 -17.24 -27.16 0.82
CA ASP A 21 -18.57 -27.52 1.33
C ASP A 21 -18.57 -27.85 2.83
N LEU A 22 -17.51 -28.49 3.36
CA LEU A 22 -17.37 -28.75 4.80
C LEU A 22 -17.17 -27.45 5.63
N VAL A 23 -16.42 -26.48 5.11
CA VAL A 23 -16.21 -25.18 5.80
C VAL A 23 -17.51 -24.35 5.83
N VAL A 24 -18.29 -24.42 4.75
CA VAL A 24 -19.62 -23.81 4.66
C VAL A 24 -20.62 -24.46 5.62
N LEU A 25 -20.54 -25.78 5.84
CA LEU A 25 -21.43 -26.52 6.74
C LEU A 25 -21.16 -26.29 8.24
N PHE A 26 -19.90 -26.08 8.64
CA PHE A 26 -19.51 -26.03 10.06
C PHE A 26 -19.39 -24.62 10.67
N CYS A 27 -19.44 -23.55 9.85
CA CYS A 27 -19.30 -22.18 10.38
C CYS A 27 -20.26 -21.16 9.74
N PRO A 28 -21.57 -21.25 10.03
CA PRO A 28 -22.59 -20.36 9.43
C PRO A 28 -22.41 -18.86 9.77
N LYS A 29 -21.56 -18.51 10.75
CA LYS A 29 -21.21 -17.10 11.06
C LYS A 29 -20.15 -16.49 10.12
N LEU A 30 -19.39 -17.28 9.36
CA LEU A 30 -18.41 -16.73 8.41
C LEU A 30 -19.07 -16.13 7.16
N LEU A 31 -20.25 -16.64 6.75
CA LEU A 31 -20.99 -16.17 5.58
C LEU A 31 -21.75 -14.83 5.80
N SER A 32 -21.80 -14.33 7.04
CA SER A 32 -22.47 -13.07 7.36
C SER A 32 -21.65 -11.82 7.01
N PHE A 33 -20.38 -11.98 6.61
CA PHE A 33 -19.50 -10.85 6.33
C PHE A 33 -19.28 -10.74 4.82
N LYS A 34 -19.92 -9.73 4.20
CA LYS A 34 -19.58 -9.35 2.83
C LYS A 34 -18.11 -8.88 2.80
N ASN A 35 -17.33 -9.38 1.83
CA ASN A 35 -15.93 -9.03 1.56
C ASN A 35 -14.87 -9.73 2.46
N VAL A 36 -14.93 -11.05 2.61
CA VAL A 36 -13.83 -11.84 3.18
C VAL A 36 -13.40 -12.90 2.16
N GLU A 37 -12.10 -12.94 1.84
CA GLU A 37 -11.49 -14.01 1.06
C GLU A 37 -10.60 -14.83 2.01
N VAL A 38 -10.93 -16.12 2.14
CA VAL A 38 -10.21 -17.04 3.01
C VAL A 38 -9.30 -17.89 2.14
N VAL A 39 -7.99 -17.64 2.19
CA VAL A 39 -7.00 -18.50 1.53
C VAL A 39 -6.65 -19.64 2.47
N LEU A 40 -6.91 -20.88 2.04
CA LEU A 40 -6.53 -22.10 2.73
C LEU A 40 -5.24 -22.64 2.12
N ASP A 41 -4.11 -22.48 2.82
CA ASP A 41 -2.88 -23.20 2.49
C ASP A 41 -3.00 -24.64 2.97
N ILE A 42 -3.20 -25.57 2.03
CA ILE A 42 -3.26 -27.01 2.32
C ILE A 42 -1.87 -27.61 2.14
N ASN A 43 -1.19 -27.90 3.25
CA ASN A 43 0.03 -28.71 3.21
C ASN A 43 -0.32 -30.18 3.50
N LEU A 44 -0.13 -31.06 2.51
CA LEU A 44 -0.51 -32.49 2.54
C LEU A 44 0.44 -33.37 3.38
N GLY A 45 0.93 -32.85 4.51
CA GLY A 45 1.94 -33.51 5.34
C GLY A 45 1.81 -33.21 6.82
N GLY A 46 0.68 -33.58 7.42
CA GLY A 46 0.56 -33.75 8.88
C GLY A 46 0.65 -32.48 9.72
N GLY A 47 -0.48 -31.78 9.84
CA GLY A 47 -0.87 -31.06 11.07
C GLY A 47 -0.33 -29.64 11.26
N VAL A 48 -1.04 -28.64 10.73
CA VAL A 48 -1.70 -27.51 11.44
C VAL A 48 -2.41 -26.68 10.35
N ILE A 49 -3.73 -26.50 10.44
CA ILE A 49 -4.47 -25.54 9.60
C ILE A 49 -4.36 -24.18 10.30
N ILE A 50 -3.54 -23.28 9.77
CA ILE A 50 -3.52 -21.88 10.22
C ILE A 50 -4.45 -21.10 9.31
N ALA A 51 -5.70 -20.91 9.73
CA ALA A 51 -6.58 -19.93 9.11
C ALA A 51 -6.05 -18.52 9.46
N ARG A 52 -5.27 -17.91 8.58
CA ARG A 52 -4.94 -16.49 8.71
C ARG A 52 -6.11 -15.68 8.16
N ARG A 53 -6.65 -14.81 8.99
CA ARG A 53 -7.54 -13.73 8.56
C ARG A 53 -6.71 -12.78 7.70
N ILE A 54 -6.79 -12.91 6.38
CA ILE A 54 -6.52 -11.77 5.50
C ILE A 54 -7.84 -11.05 5.37
N VAL A 55 -7.90 -9.82 5.86
CA VAL A 55 -9.04 -8.94 5.62
C VAL A 55 -8.81 -8.35 4.23
N PRO A 56 -9.58 -8.73 3.20
CA PRO A 56 -9.59 -7.95 1.97
C PRO A 56 -10.49 -6.75 2.25
N GLY A 57 -9.90 -5.62 2.60
CA GLY A 57 -10.65 -4.38 2.70
C GLY A 57 -10.66 -3.66 1.35
N PRO A 58 -11.80 -3.52 0.66
CA PRO A 58 -12.01 -2.35 -0.17
C PRO A 58 -12.40 -1.16 0.72
N SER A 59 -11.81 0.00 0.43
CA SER A 59 -11.94 1.31 1.10
C SER A 59 -11.21 1.45 2.44
N SER A 60 -10.04 2.07 2.45
CA SER A 60 -9.62 2.72 3.69
C SER A 60 -10.56 3.90 3.93
N LYS A 61 -11.21 3.91 5.10
CA LYS A 61 -11.94 5.08 5.61
C LYS A 61 -11.00 6.09 6.26
N MET A 62 -9.71 5.76 6.35
CA MET A 62 -8.72 6.58 7.04
C MET A 62 -8.16 7.61 6.06
N SER A 63 -8.46 8.87 6.32
CA SER A 63 -7.81 10.00 5.65
C SER A 63 -6.47 10.29 6.32
N PHE A 64 -5.49 10.83 5.58
CA PHE A 64 -4.27 11.36 6.22
C PHE A 64 -4.56 12.50 7.20
N VAL A 65 -5.69 13.19 7.05
CA VAL A 65 -6.17 14.20 8.00
C VAL A 65 -6.52 13.59 9.36
N ASP A 66 -6.97 12.33 9.36
CA ASP A 66 -7.45 11.63 10.56
C ASP A 66 -6.36 10.77 11.21
N VAL A 67 -5.16 10.69 10.62
CA VAL A 67 -4.02 9.94 11.18
C VAL A 67 -3.54 10.63 12.45
N PRO A 68 -3.59 9.96 13.62
CA PRO A 68 -3.13 10.56 14.86
C PRO A 68 -1.62 10.85 14.82
N VAL A 69 -1.26 12.12 15.04
CA VAL A 69 0.12 12.56 15.24
C VAL A 69 0.23 13.15 16.63
N THR A 70 1.05 12.52 17.47
CA THR A 70 1.26 12.90 18.87
C THR A 70 2.73 13.29 19.09
N GLU A 71 3.07 13.67 20.32
CA GLU A 71 4.47 13.84 20.73
C GLU A 71 5.28 12.54 20.51
N ASP A 72 4.66 11.39 20.74
CA ASP A 72 5.23 10.05 20.59
C ASP A 72 5.45 9.61 19.14
N GLY A 73 4.85 10.31 18.17
CA GLY A 73 4.99 10.01 16.75
C GLY A 73 3.67 9.88 15.98
N VAL A 74 3.81 9.43 14.73
CA VAL A 74 2.71 9.14 13.80
C VAL A 74 2.21 7.73 14.06
N GLU A 75 0.92 7.55 14.36
CA GLU A 75 0.35 6.23 14.66
C GLU A 75 0.41 5.30 13.45
N THR A 76 1.08 4.15 13.62
CA THR A 76 1.48 3.29 12.50
C THR A 76 0.29 2.65 11.79
N ALA A 77 -0.71 2.15 12.52
CA ALA A 77 -1.83 1.44 11.91
C ALA A 77 -2.66 2.38 11.02
N SER A 78 -3.01 3.56 11.53
CA SER A 78 -3.77 4.59 10.80
C SER A 78 -2.99 5.11 9.60
N PHE A 79 -1.68 5.32 9.73
CA PHE A 79 -0.85 5.72 8.59
C PHE A 79 -0.85 4.67 7.47
N LEU A 80 -0.74 3.38 7.82
CA LEU A 80 -0.75 2.32 6.82
C LEU A 80 -2.14 2.17 6.19
N ASP A 81 -3.22 2.31 6.97
CA ASP A 81 -4.59 2.28 6.43
C ASP A 81 -4.82 3.47 5.47
N ALA A 82 -4.37 4.68 5.82
CA ALA A 82 -4.42 5.82 4.91
C ALA A 82 -3.60 5.60 3.63
N SER A 83 -2.41 4.98 3.77
CA SER A 83 -1.53 4.66 2.64
C SER A 83 -2.13 3.63 1.69
N GLU A 84 -2.82 2.61 2.20
CA GLU A 84 -3.57 1.64 1.39
C GLU A 84 -4.69 2.30 0.59
N GLY A 85 -5.37 3.30 1.17
CA GLY A 85 -6.37 4.10 0.45
C GLY A 85 -5.79 4.84 -0.75
N LEU A 86 -4.59 5.42 -0.61
CA LEU A 86 -3.89 6.03 -1.73
C LEU A 86 -3.41 4.98 -2.74
N CYS A 87 -3.02 3.78 -2.31
CA CYS A 87 -2.64 2.71 -3.25
C CYS A 87 -3.83 2.26 -4.10
N ALA A 88 -5.02 2.16 -3.50
CA ALA A 88 -6.26 1.84 -4.21
C ALA A 88 -6.62 2.88 -5.28
N LEU A 89 -6.15 4.14 -5.16
CA LEU A 89 -6.25 5.11 -6.23
C LEU A 89 -5.52 4.66 -7.48
N PHE A 90 -4.37 4.00 -7.33
CA PHE A 90 -3.61 3.51 -8.45
C PHE A 90 -4.25 2.32 -9.16
N ASP A 91 -5.13 1.56 -8.50
CA ASP A 91 -5.94 0.51 -9.12
C ASP A 91 -6.91 1.06 -10.16
N HIS A 92 -7.18 2.36 -10.10
CA HIS A 92 -8.04 3.05 -11.05
C HIS A 92 -7.30 3.68 -12.22
N PHE A 93 -5.97 3.75 -12.17
CA PHE A 93 -5.17 4.03 -13.37
C PHE A 93 -5.09 2.78 -14.25
N ASN A 94 -4.61 2.93 -15.50
CA ASN A 94 -4.41 1.79 -16.39
C ASN A 94 -3.47 0.75 -15.74
N ALA A 95 -4.06 -0.30 -15.15
CA ALA A 95 -3.39 -1.21 -14.21
C ALA A 95 -2.12 -1.84 -14.79
N ALA A 96 -2.07 -2.09 -16.10
CA ALA A 96 -0.90 -2.67 -16.75
C ALA A 96 0.33 -1.74 -16.72
N ALA A 97 0.12 -0.42 -16.83
CA ALA A 97 1.22 0.55 -16.84
C ALA A 97 1.72 0.90 -15.44
N PHE A 98 0.86 0.77 -14.42
CA PHE A 98 1.16 1.10 -13.02
C PHE A 98 1.46 -0.11 -12.14
N GLY A 99 1.37 -1.34 -12.66
CA GLY A 99 1.62 -2.57 -11.91
C GLY A 99 2.94 -2.57 -11.11
N PRO A 100 4.09 -2.14 -11.67
CA PRO A 100 5.32 -2.03 -10.90
C PRO A 100 5.24 -1.06 -9.71
N VAL A 101 4.51 0.06 -9.87
CA VAL A 101 4.33 1.06 -8.81
C VAL A 101 3.43 0.52 -7.70
N GLN A 102 2.31 -0.10 -8.06
CA GLN A 102 1.40 -0.74 -7.10
C GLN A 102 2.10 -1.82 -6.29
N SER A 103 2.89 -2.68 -6.97
CA SER A 103 3.65 -3.74 -6.32
C SER A 103 4.66 -3.20 -5.31
N ASP A 104 5.38 -2.12 -5.65
CA ASP A 104 6.31 -1.48 -4.73
C ASP A 104 5.60 -0.91 -3.49
N LEU A 105 4.52 -0.16 -3.68
CA LEU A 105 3.75 0.43 -2.58
C LEU A 105 3.17 -0.66 -1.65
N HIS A 106 2.47 -1.66 -2.20
CA HIS A 106 1.90 -2.76 -1.42
C HIS A 106 2.96 -3.58 -0.71
N GLY A 107 4.08 -3.87 -1.38
CA GLY A 107 5.20 -4.60 -0.77
C GLY A 107 5.81 -3.83 0.40
N ASN A 108 5.93 -2.51 0.29
CA ASN A 108 6.46 -1.68 1.36
C ASN A 108 5.49 -1.54 2.53
N ILE A 109 4.18 -1.37 2.29
CA ILE A 109 3.14 -1.41 3.32
C ILE A 109 3.19 -2.75 4.08
N ALA A 110 3.28 -3.86 3.35
CA ALA A 110 3.32 -5.20 3.95
C ALA A 110 4.52 -5.40 4.90
N LYS A 111 5.70 -4.85 4.57
CA LYS A 111 6.88 -4.89 5.44
C LYS A 111 6.61 -4.16 6.77
N VAL A 112 6.07 -2.94 6.70
CA VAL A 112 5.76 -2.13 7.89
C VAL A 112 4.66 -2.79 8.72
N ARG A 113 3.60 -3.29 8.09
CA ARG A 113 2.50 -4.01 8.75
C ARG A 113 2.99 -5.28 9.44
N THR A 114 3.92 -6.02 8.82
CA THR A 114 4.55 -7.21 9.41
C THR A 114 5.32 -6.87 10.68
N ARG A 115 6.07 -5.75 10.67
CA ARG A 115 6.77 -5.27 11.87
C ARG A 115 5.79 -4.85 12.97
N LEU A 116 4.77 -4.06 12.63
CA LEU A 116 3.73 -3.66 13.58
C LEU A 116 3.09 -4.88 14.28
N ASN A 117 2.73 -5.90 13.51
CA ASN A 117 2.07 -7.09 14.07
C ASN A 117 2.99 -7.95 14.94
N SER A 118 4.29 -8.00 14.62
CA SER A 118 5.27 -8.79 15.39
C SER A 118 5.76 -8.08 16.65
N HIS A 119 5.84 -6.74 16.62
CA HIS A 119 6.36 -5.93 17.72
C HIS A 119 5.46 -4.71 18.00
N PRO A 120 4.19 -4.91 18.41
CA PRO A 120 3.17 -3.85 18.44
C PRO A 120 3.53 -2.69 19.39
N SER A 121 4.04 -2.97 20.57
CA SER A 121 4.45 -1.92 21.53
C SER A 121 5.66 -1.12 21.07
N GLU A 122 6.56 -1.74 20.32
CA GLU A 122 7.77 -1.11 19.77
C GLU A 122 7.52 -0.42 18.43
N SER A 123 6.35 -0.62 17.84
CA SER A 123 6.03 -0.19 16.48
C SER A 123 4.72 0.61 16.42
N ALA A 124 4.19 1.03 17.57
CA ALA A 124 2.93 1.77 17.67
C ALA A 124 2.99 3.13 16.94
N THR A 125 4.17 3.73 16.83
CA THR A 125 4.42 4.89 15.96
C THR A 125 5.51 4.59 14.95
N LEU A 126 5.49 5.29 13.81
CA LEU A 126 6.49 5.14 12.76
C LEU A 126 7.91 5.39 13.28
N GLU A 127 8.08 6.39 14.14
CA GLU A 127 9.35 6.71 14.79
C GLU A 127 9.83 5.60 15.72
N LYS A 128 8.95 5.06 16.57
CA LYS A 128 9.29 3.92 17.45
C LYS A 128 9.66 2.69 16.63
N LEU A 129 8.92 2.40 15.56
CA LEU A 129 9.20 1.30 14.65
C LEU A 129 10.63 1.39 14.10
N VAL A 130 11.00 2.55 13.54
CA VAL A 130 12.32 2.77 12.95
C VAL A 130 13.44 2.74 14.01
N ALA A 131 13.21 3.38 15.17
CA ALA A 131 14.19 3.42 16.25
C ALA A 131 14.47 2.03 16.86
N ASN A 132 13.45 1.17 16.92
CA ASN A 132 13.58 -0.16 17.51
C ASN A 132 14.11 -1.19 16.52
N GLU A 133 13.63 -1.20 15.27
CA GLU A 133 14.15 -2.14 14.27
C GLU A 133 15.63 -1.89 13.94
N LYS A 134 16.15 -0.66 14.11
CA LYS A 134 17.58 -0.37 13.94
C LYS A 134 18.51 -1.18 14.85
N LYS A 135 18.00 -1.69 15.98
CA LYS A 135 18.76 -2.52 16.90
C LYS A 135 18.95 -3.95 16.39
N GLU A 136 18.27 -4.30 15.29
CA GLU A 136 18.26 -5.65 14.72
C GLU A 136 19.20 -5.77 13.51
N SER A 137 19.52 -7.02 13.17
CA SER A 137 20.43 -7.34 12.07
C SER A 137 19.84 -7.09 10.68
N LYS A 138 18.51 -6.99 10.58
CA LYS A 138 17.77 -6.69 9.34
C LYS A 138 16.73 -5.62 9.64
N GLN A 139 16.54 -4.71 8.69
CA GLN A 139 15.67 -3.55 8.88
C GLN A 139 14.62 -3.41 7.74
N PRO A 140 13.90 -4.50 7.39
CA PRO A 140 13.00 -4.49 6.24
C PRO A 140 11.86 -3.47 6.38
N ALA A 141 11.36 -3.19 7.59
CA ALA A 141 10.29 -2.22 7.78
C ALA A 141 10.80 -0.78 7.71
N THR A 142 12.01 -0.51 8.20
CA THR A 142 12.66 0.80 8.12
C THR A 142 12.98 1.15 6.67
N GLU A 143 13.52 0.21 5.90
CA GLU A 143 13.74 0.38 4.47
C GLU A 143 12.41 0.49 3.71
N GLY A 144 11.45 -0.39 4.02
CA GLY A 144 10.12 -0.38 3.41
C GLY A 144 9.39 0.93 3.64
N LEU A 145 9.36 1.43 4.88
CA LEU A 145 8.74 2.70 5.23
C LEU A 145 9.38 3.87 4.49
N MET A 146 10.71 3.89 4.35
CA MET A 146 11.40 4.94 3.59
C MET A 146 10.97 4.96 2.12
N TRP A 147 10.90 3.79 1.47
CA TRP A 147 10.43 3.70 0.08
C TRP A 147 8.95 4.05 -0.07
N LEU A 148 8.12 3.62 0.87
CA LEU A 148 6.71 4.03 0.93
C LEU A 148 6.59 5.56 1.03
N LEU A 149 7.30 6.19 1.97
CA LEU A 149 7.30 7.63 2.16
C LEU A 149 7.74 8.38 0.89
N ARG A 150 8.75 7.87 0.16
CA ARG A 150 9.17 8.46 -1.13
C ARG A 150 8.08 8.37 -2.20
N GLY A 151 7.36 7.25 -2.29
CA GLY A 151 6.23 7.08 -3.21
C GLY A 151 5.04 7.98 -2.85
N LEU A 152 4.73 8.11 -1.56
CA LEU A 152 3.71 9.02 -1.05
C LEU A 152 4.09 10.49 -1.29
N ALA A 153 5.35 10.86 -1.04
CA ALA A 153 5.89 12.20 -1.27
C ALA A 153 5.75 12.62 -2.74
N PHE A 154 6.12 11.73 -3.65
CA PHE A 154 5.94 11.92 -5.09
C PHE A 154 4.48 12.18 -5.45
N THR A 155 3.57 11.32 -4.99
CA THR A 155 2.15 11.46 -5.28
C THR A 155 1.58 12.77 -4.70
N CYS A 156 1.93 13.09 -3.46
CA CYS A 156 1.52 14.33 -2.78
C CYS A 156 1.98 15.57 -3.57
N LYS A 157 3.28 15.67 -3.89
CA LYS A 157 3.84 16.81 -4.63
C LYS A 157 3.24 16.92 -6.03
N ALA A 158 3.03 15.80 -6.72
CA ALA A 158 2.38 15.80 -8.03
C ALA A 158 0.97 16.41 -7.97
N LEU A 159 0.17 16.00 -7.00
CA LEU A 159 -1.19 16.52 -6.81
C LEU A 159 -1.19 17.98 -6.31
N GLN A 160 -0.25 18.38 -5.46
CA GLN A 160 -0.05 19.79 -5.09
C GLN A 160 0.24 20.67 -6.31
N HIS A 161 1.10 20.22 -7.23
CA HIS A 161 1.34 20.93 -8.49
C HIS A 161 0.07 21.00 -9.36
N CYS A 162 -0.74 19.94 -9.39
CA CYS A 162 -2.01 19.93 -10.12
C CYS A 162 -3.10 20.82 -9.48
N GLN A 163 -3.05 21.05 -8.17
CA GLN A 163 -3.91 22.01 -7.48
C GLN A 163 -3.46 23.45 -7.75
N ALA A 164 -2.15 23.70 -7.79
CA ALA A 164 -1.59 25.02 -8.06
C ALA A 164 -1.84 25.48 -9.51
N ASP A 165 -1.89 24.55 -10.46
CA ASP A 165 -2.28 24.80 -11.85
C ASP A 165 -3.44 23.89 -12.26
N GLN A 166 -4.66 24.41 -12.07
CA GLN A 166 -5.88 23.69 -12.40
C GLN A 166 -6.13 23.55 -13.91
N THR A 167 -5.35 24.24 -14.74
CA THR A 167 -5.46 24.19 -16.21
C THR A 167 -4.55 23.12 -16.83
N ALA A 168 -3.51 22.70 -16.12
CA ALA A 168 -2.58 21.69 -16.58
C ALA A 168 -3.11 20.25 -16.42
N GLU A 169 -2.74 19.40 -17.37
CA GLU A 169 -2.94 17.94 -17.28
C GLU A 169 -2.09 17.32 -16.16
N LEU A 170 -2.54 16.18 -15.62
CA LEU A 170 -1.86 15.49 -14.51
C LEU A 170 -0.41 15.15 -14.83
N THR A 171 -0.13 14.79 -16.07
CA THR A 171 1.23 14.48 -16.53
C THR A 171 2.19 15.62 -16.26
N ALA A 172 1.77 16.88 -16.32
CA ALA A 172 2.62 18.03 -16.00
C ALA A 172 3.02 18.05 -14.52
N GLY A 173 2.05 17.86 -13.61
CA GLY A 173 2.31 17.81 -12.17
C GLY A 173 3.20 16.62 -11.76
N PHE A 174 2.92 15.44 -12.32
CA PHE A 174 3.74 14.24 -12.07
C PHE A 174 5.17 14.38 -12.63
N ASN A 175 5.33 14.96 -13.84
CA ASN A 175 6.66 15.24 -14.39
C ASN A 175 7.46 16.23 -13.53
N LYS A 176 6.80 17.24 -12.97
CA LYS A 176 7.42 18.24 -12.11
C LYS A 176 7.84 17.66 -10.76
N SER A 177 7.00 16.79 -10.18
CA SER A 177 7.29 16.15 -8.90
C SER A 177 8.41 15.10 -8.96
N TYR A 178 8.56 14.40 -10.08
CA TYR A 178 9.54 13.32 -10.19
C TYR A 178 11.00 13.71 -9.86
N PRO A 179 11.58 14.80 -10.41
CA PRO A 179 12.91 15.24 -10.04
C PRO A 179 13.03 15.71 -8.58
N GLU A 180 11.95 16.19 -7.99
CA GLU A 180 11.89 16.67 -6.59
C GLU A 180 11.86 15.50 -5.58
N THR A 181 11.58 14.28 -6.03
CA THR A 181 11.26 13.15 -5.14
C THR A 181 11.98 11.85 -5.52
N LEU A 182 11.43 11.05 -6.45
CA LEU A 182 11.89 9.67 -6.73
C LEU A 182 13.10 9.59 -7.66
N LYS A 183 13.24 10.53 -8.61
CA LYS A 183 14.29 10.48 -9.65
C LYS A 183 15.71 10.30 -9.11
N PRO A 184 16.13 10.94 -7.98
CA PRO A 184 17.47 10.77 -7.44
C PRO A 184 17.76 9.37 -6.90
N TYR A 185 16.72 8.58 -6.61
CA TYR A 185 16.81 7.22 -6.07
C TYR A 185 16.67 6.13 -7.14
N HIS A 186 16.15 6.47 -8.32
CA HIS A 186 16.00 5.54 -9.42
C HIS A 186 17.29 5.39 -10.25
N ASN A 187 17.62 4.15 -10.59
CA ASN A 187 18.65 3.87 -11.59
C ASN A 187 18.13 4.15 -13.01
N PHE A 188 18.99 4.04 -14.04
CA PHE A 188 18.61 4.33 -15.42
C PHE A 188 17.45 3.46 -15.94
N VAL A 189 17.40 2.19 -15.54
CA VAL A 189 16.34 1.26 -15.95
C VAL A 189 15.00 1.68 -15.34
N VAL A 190 14.96 1.95 -14.04
CA VAL A 190 13.73 2.38 -13.34
C VAL A 190 13.26 3.75 -13.86
N LYS A 191 14.18 4.66 -14.21
CA LYS A 191 13.84 5.93 -14.87
C LYS A 191 13.13 5.71 -16.21
N GLY A 192 13.56 4.71 -16.99
CA GLY A 192 12.90 4.34 -18.26
C GLY A 192 11.48 3.79 -18.04
N VAL A 193 11.30 2.88 -17.07
CA VAL A 193 9.97 2.35 -16.71
C VAL A 193 9.03 3.47 -16.29
N PHE A 194 9.49 4.39 -15.45
CA PHE A 194 8.70 5.54 -15.00
C PHE A 194 8.28 6.44 -16.18
N ALA A 195 9.18 6.72 -17.12
CA ALA A 195 8.87 7.52 -18.31
C ALA A 195 7.79 6.87 -19.19
N VAL A 196 7.71 5.54 -19.22
CA VAL A 196 6.63 4.81 -19.91
C VAL A 196 5.32 4.89 -19.10
N ALA A 197 5.37 4.66 -17.79
CA ALA A 197 4.19 4.74 -16.92
C ALA A 197 3.52 6.12 -16.96
N LEU A 198 4.30 7.20 -17.03
CA LEU A 198 3.76 8.56 -17.18
C LEU A 198 2.93 8.78 -18.44
N LYS A 199 3.22 8.07 -19.53
CA LYS A 199 2.40 8.14 -20.76
C LYS A 199 1.01 7.53 -20.58
N ALA A 200 0.84 6.72 -19.54
CA ALA A 200 -0.43 6.11 -19.16
C ALA A 200 -1.13 6.84 -18.01
N CYS A 201 -0.61 7.99 -17.54
CA CYS A 201 -1.37 8.86 -16.65
C CYS A 201 -2.70 9.23 -17.32
N PRO A 202 -3.82 9.16 -16.60
CA PRO A 202 -5.11 9.51 -17.16
C PRO A 202 -5.20 11.01 -17.40
N TYR A 203 -6.21 11.39 -18.18
CA TYR A 203 -6.61 12.78 -18.26
C TYR A 203 -7.08 13.29 -16.91
N ARG A 204 -6.80 14.57 -16.63
CA ARG A 204 -7.19 15.26 -15.41
C ARG A 204 -8.66 15.02 -15.06
N LYS A 205 -9.54 15.26 -16.04
CA LYS A 205 -10.99 15.11 -15.85
C LYS A 205 -11.38 13.72 -15.32
N ASP A 206 -10.83 12.68 -15.92
CA ASP A 206 -11.18 11.29 -15.59
C ASP A 206 -10.68 10.92 -14.18
N PHE A 207 -9.46 11.34 -13.84
CA PHE A 207 -8.91 11.16 -12.50
C PHE A 207 -9.74 11.85 -11.43
N TYR A 208 -10.02 13.15 -11.59
CA TYR A 208 -10.77 13.90 -10.58
C TYR A 208 -12.20 13.36 -10.45
N THR A 209 -12.83 12.93 -11.55
CA THR A 209 -14.13 12.24 -11.50
C THR A 209 -14.03 10.94 -10.69
N LYS A 210 -12.96 10.18 -10.87
CA LYS A 210 -12.76 8.89 -10.21
C LYS A 210 -12.55 9.00 -8.70
N ILE A 211 -11.91 10.07 -8.22
CA ILE A 211 -11.75 10.36 -6.79
C ILE A 211 -12.96 11.06 -6.17
N GLY A 212 -14.06 11.19 -6.91
CA GLY A 212 -15.30 11.80 -6.43
C GLY A 212 -15.33 13.32 -6.50
N SER A 213 -14.40 13.94 -7.24
CA SER A 213 -14.29 15.39 -7.43
C SER A 213 -14.36 16.15 -6.11
N PRO A 214 -13.44 15.87 -5.16
CA PRO A 214 -13.47 16.51 -3.86
C PRO A 214 -13.36 18.04 -4.02
N PRO A 215 -14.02 18.83 -3.15
CA PRO A 215 -13.75 20.25 -3.02
C PRO A 215 -12.25 20.53 -2.83
N ASP A 216 -11.79 21.66 -3.38
CA ASP A 216 -10.37 22.02 -3.36
C ASP A 216 -9.81 22.12 -1.94
N ASP A 217 -10.58 22.68 -1.01
CA ASP A 217 -10.20 22.80 0.40
C ASP A 217 -10.02 21.43 1.06
N GLN A 218 -10.91 20.47 0.77
CA GLN A 218 -10.79 19.10 1.26
C GLN A 218 -9.53 18.41 0.72
N LEU A 219 -9.28 18.51 -0.59
CA LEU A 219 -8.09 17.92 -1.20
C LEU A 219 -6.81 18.58 -0.69
N ASN A 220 -6.81 19.91 -0.56
CA ASN A 220 -5.67 20.66 -0.02
C ASN A 220 -5.37 20.28 1.44
N ALA A 221 -6.40 20.09 2.28
CA ALA A 221 -6.23 19.62 3.65
C ALA A 221 -5.62 18.20 3.69
N TRP A 222 -6.10 17.30 2.84
CA TRP A 222 -5.57 15.94 2.71
C TRP A 222 -4.10 15.95 2.28
N LEU A 223 -3.75 16.77 1.26
CA LEU A 223 -2.38 16.91 0.78
C LEU A 223 -1.47 17.53 1.83
N GLY A 224 -1.95 18.54 2.57
CA GLY A 224 -1.21 19.18 3.65
C GLY A 224 -0.90 18.21 4.80
N ALA A 225 -1.87 17.39 5.20
CA ALA A 225 -1.67 16.39 6.24
C ALA A 225 -0.62 15.33 5.84
N LEU A 226 -0.70 14.82 4.60
CA LEU A 226 0.29 13.89 4.08
C LEU A 226 1.70 14.51 4.01
N ASP A 227 1.81 15.73 3.47
CA ASP A 227 3.10 16.45 3.36
C ASP A 227 3.73 16.70 4.74
N ALA A 228 2.91 17.00 5.76
CA ALA A 228 3.37 17.17 7.13
C ALA A 228 3.93 15.87 7.73
N ILE A 229 3.24 14.74 7.54
CA ILE A 229 3.70 13.42 7.99
C ILE A 229 5.02 13.05 7.30
N VAL A 230 5.09 13.21 5.98
CA VAL A 230 6.30 12.89 5.20
C VAL A 230 7.47 13.77 5.62
N THR A 231 7.25 15.08 5.80
CA THR A 231 8.28 16.04 6.24
C THR A 231 8.80 15.68 7.64
N ARG A 232 7.89 15.35 8.57
CA ARG A 232 8.25 14.91 9.92
C ARG A 232 9.14 13.66 9.88
N MET A 233 8.74 12.66 9.09
CA MET A 233 9.49 11.42 8.98
C MET A 233 10.84 11.64 8.27
N ASP A 234 10.91 12.46 7.22
CA ASP A 234 12.19 12.80 6.58
C ASP A 234 13.19 13.41 7.59
N ALA A 235 12.72 14.37 8.39
CA ALA A 235 13.54 14.97 9.45
C ALA A 235 14.00 13.93 10.49
N PHE A 236 13.11 13.03 10.90
CA PHE A 236 13.44 11.94 11.82
C PHE A 236 14.49 10.97 11.24
N TYR A 237 14.30 10.53 9.99
CA TYR A 237 15.24 9.65 9.30
C TYR A 237 16.63 10.28 9.20
N LYS A 238 16.70 11.57 8.82
CA LYS A 238 17.95 12.32 8.73
C LYS A 238 18.62 12.47 10.09
N ALA A 239 17.88 12.90 11.11
CA ALA A 239 18.41 13.12 12.46
C ALA A 239 18.97 11.83 13.09
N GLY A 240 18.30 10.70 12.88
CA GLY A 240 18.75 9.41 13.40
C GLY A 240 19.76 8.67 12.52
N GLY A 241 20.15 9.23 11.36
CA GLY A 241 21.03 8.58 10.40
C GLY A 241 20.46 7.25 9.87
N HIS A 242 19.16 7.23 9.58
CA HIS A 242 18.43 6.09 9.01
C HIS A 242 18.28 6.18 7.48
N GLY A 243 18.75 7.27 6.88
CA GLY A 243 18.55 7.60 5.48
C GLY A 243 17.80 8.92 5.33
N GLU A 244 17.11 9.07 4.20
CA GLU A 244 16.42 10.29 3.82
C GLU A 244 15.27 9.97 2.86
N VAL A 245 14.16 10.70 2.98
CA VAL A 245 13.03 10.65 2.04
C VAL A 245 13.25 11.64 0.91
N TYR A 246 13.69 12.86 1.24
CA TYR A 246 14.07 13.88 0.27
C TYR A 246 15.57 14.02 0.19
N LYS A 247 16.11 13.85 -1.01
CA LYS A 247 17.53 14.07 -1.26
C LYS A 247 17.81 15.57 -1.23
N ALA A 248 18.79 15.96 -0.43
CA ALA A 248 19.28 17.34 -0.36
C ALA A 248 19.96 17.78 -1.68
#